data_AF-A0A443Q639-F1
#
_entry.id   AF-A0A443Q639-F1
#
_cell.length_a   1.000
_cell.length_b   1.000
_cell.length_c   1.000
_cell.angle_alpha   90.00
_cell.angle_beta   90.00
_cell.angle_gamma   90.00
#
_symmetry.space_group_name_H-M   'P 1'
#
loop_
_entity.id
_entity.type
_entity.pdbx_description
1 polymer ?
#
loop_
_entity_poly.entity_id
_entity_poly.type
_entity_poly.pdbx_seq_one_letter_code
_entity_poly.pdbx_strand_id
1 'polypeptide(L)' 'RSTENLIPRLPFQRLVRDIASRVCSNDIRFQTAALIALQESAEAYIVNLFENTNLLAIH' A
#
# COMPACT_ATOMS: atom_id res chain seq x y z
N ARG A 1 -15.64 -14.17 -0.62
CA ARG A 1 -15.05 -12.81 -0.73
C ARG A 1 -14.03 -12.69 0.40
N SER A 2 -12.75 -12.45 0.09
CA SER A 2 -11.71 -12.29 1.11
C SER A 2 -11.51 -10.81 1.42
N THR A 3 -11.11 -10.51 2.66
CA THR A 3 -10.72 -9.17 3.14
C THR A 3 -9.29 -9.15 3.67
N GLU A 4 -8.56 -10.25 3.44
CA GLU A 4 -7.16 -10.33 3.84
C GLU A 4 -6.28 -9.59 2.84
N ASN A 5 -5.23 -8.95 3.35
CA ASN A 5 -4.23 -8.28 2.52
C ASN A 5 -3.59 -9.25 1.53
N LEU A 6 -3.53 -8.83 0.26
CA LEU A 6 -3.01 -9.59 -0.86
C LEU A 6 -1.49 -9.44 -1.00
N ILE A 7 -0.92 -8.29 -0.61
CA ILE A 7 0.52 -8.03 -0.69
C ILE A 7 1.20 -8.58 0.57
N PRO A 8 2.34 -9.29 0.47
CA PRO A 8 3.05 -9.75 1.65
C PRO A 8 3.52 -8.57 2.52
N ARG A 9 3.21 -8.62 3.82
CA ARG A 9 3.47 -7.52 4.78
C ARG A 9 4.94 -7.07 4.86
N LEU A 10 5.88 -8.02 4.90
CA LEU A 10 7.30 -7.72 5.09
C LEU A 10 7.91 -6.90 3.93
N PRO A 11 7.77 -7.29 2.65
CA PRO A 11 8.28 -6.48 1.54
C PRO A 11 7.56 -5.13 1.44
N PHE A 12 6.23 -5.06 1.69
CA PHE A 12 5.51 -3.79 1.73
C PHE A 12 6.08 -2.84 2.81
N GLN A 13 6.29 -3.35 4.03
CA GLN A 13 6.87 -2.57 5.12
C GLN A 13 8.30 -2.09 4.81
N ARG A 14 9.13 -2.91 4.15
CA ARG A 14 10.48 -2.49 3.72
C ARG A 14 10.41 -1.35 2.71
N LEU A 15 9.50 -1.44 1.74
CA LEU A 15 9.27 -0.40 0.75
C LEU A 15 8.81 0.91 1.40
N VAL A 16 7.86 0.87 2.32
CA VAL A 16 7.39 2.06 3.05
C VAL A 16 8.55 2.77 3.77
N ARG A 17 9.43 2.00 4.42
CA ARG A 17 10.59 2.56 5.13
C ARG A 17 11.65 3.13 4.19
N ASP A 18 11.93 2.46 3.07
CA ASP A 18 12.83 2.96 2.03
C ASP A 18 12.32 4.30 1.45
N ILE A 19 11.04 4.38 1.09
CA ILE A 19 10.42 5.63 0.61
C ILE A 19 10.48 6.72 1.68
N ALA A 20 10.10 6.41 2.92
CA ALA A 20 10.13 7.38 4.01
C ALA A 20 11.54 7.94 4.26
N SER A 21 12.58 7.10 4.17
CA SER A 21 13.97 7.56 4.32
C SER A 21 14.43 8.52 3.22
N ARG A 22 13.82 8.45 2.03
CA ARG A 22 14.13 9.34 0.90
C ARG A 22 13.35 10.64 0.96
N VAL A 23 12.12 10.60 1.46
CA VAL A 23 11.18 11.74 1.44
C VAL A 23 11.29 12.58 2.72
N CYS A 24 11.77 11.99 3.82
CA CYS A 24 11.84 12.65 5.11
C CYS A 24 13.28 12.85 5.56
N SER A 25 13.61 14.09 5.96
CA SER A 25 14.97 14.46 6.41
C SER A 25 15.33 13.94 7.80
N ASN A 26 14.34 13.45 8.55
CA ASN A 26 14.51 12.95 9.91
C ASN A 26 14.26 11.44 9.94
N ASP A 27 14.89 10.75 10.89
CA ASP A 27 14.63 9.33 11.12
C ASP A 27 13.21 9.13 11.66
N ILE A 28 12.35 8.47 10.88
CA ILE A 28 10.94 8.24 11.21
C ILE A 28 10.74 6.83 11.74
N ARG A 29 10.08 6.74 12.89
CA ARG A 29 9.61 5.47 13.45
C ARG A 29 8.14 5.28 13.13
N PHE A 30 7.82 4.12 12.57
CA PHE A 30 6.44 3.74 12.25
C PHE A 30 5.82 2.91 13.37
N GLN A 31 4.59 3.26 13.75
CA GLN A 31 3.72 2.38 14.54
C GLN A 31 3.25 1.21 13.67
N THR A 32 3.05 0.03 14.27
CA THR A 32 2.53 -1.15 13.55
C THR A 32 1.17 -0.88 12.92
N ALA A 33 0.27 -0.19 13.64
CA ALA A 33 -1.05 0.17 13.13
C ALA A 33 -0.98 1.09 11.90
N ALA A 34 -0.02 2.03 11.87
CA ALA A 34 0.17 2.91 10.72
C ALA A 34 0.61 2.14 9.47
N LEU A 35 1.50 1.14 9.63
CA LEU A 35 1.94 0.29 8.51
C LEU A 35 0.80 -0.57 7.96
N ILE A 36 -0.07 -1.07 8.84
CA ILE A 36 -1.27 -1.83 8.43
C ILE A 36 -2.22 -0.91 7.65
N ALA A 37 -2.54 0.26 8.19
CA ALA A 37 -3.44 1.22 7.53
C ALA A 37 -2.91 1.68 6.16
N LEU A 38 -1.60 1.92 6.04
CA LEU A 38 -0.96 2.24 4.76
C LEU A 38 -1.12 1.09 3.76
N GLN A 39 -0.99 -0.14 4.21
CA GLN A 39 -1.16 -1.30 3.33
C GLN A 39 -2.61 -1.47 2.89
N GLU A 40 -3.56 -1.41 3.83
CA GLU A 40 -4.99 -1.51 3.54
C GLU A 40 -5.42 -0.43 2.54
N SER A 41 -4.98 0.82 2.74
CA SER A 41 -5.27 1.93 1.83
C SER A 41 -4.65 1.73 0.45
N ALA A 42 -3.40 1.29 0.38
CA ALA A 42 -2.71 1.05 -0.89
C ALA A 42 -3.37 -0.06 -1.70
N GLU A 43 -3.73 -1.17 -1.07
CA GLU A 43 -4.41 -2.28 -1.74
C GLU A 43 -5.81 -1.88 -2.21
N ALA A 44 -6.59 -1.19 -1.37
CA ALA A 44 -7.90 -0.68 -1.76
C ALA A 44 -7.81 0.27 -2.98
N TYR A 45 -6.81 1.15 -2.99
CA TYR A 45 -6.56 2.04 -4.12
C TYR A 45 -6.21 1.27 -5.40
N ILE A 46 -5.29 0.30 -5.32
CA ILE A 46 -4.86 -0.49 -6.48
C ILE A 46 -6.03 -1.32 -7.03
N VAL A 47 -6.84 -1.94 -6.17
CA VAL A 47 -8.01 -2.71 -6.60
C VAL A 47 -9.01 -1.81 -7.34
N ASN A 48 -9.32 -0.63 -6.79
CA ASN A 48 -10.24 0.31 -7.44
C ASN A 48 -9.67 0.85 -8.76
N LEU A 49 -8.37 1.14 -8.81
CA LEU A 49 -7.70 1.55 -10.05
C LEU A 49 -7.76 0.45 -11.12
N PHE A 50 -7.55 -0.80 -10.74
CA PHE A 50 -7.66 -1.93 -11.67
C PHE A 50 -9.09 -2.18 -12.14
N GLU A 51 -10.08 -1.99 -11.28
CA GLU A 51 -11.49 -2.04 -11.68
C GLU A 51 -11.80 -0.97 -12.75
N ASN A 52 -11.41 0.28 -12.51
CA ASN A 52 -11.62 1.37 -13.46
C ASN A 52 -10.87 1.16 -14.78
N THR A 53 -9.60 0.75 -14.72
CA THR A 53 -8.80 0.50 -15.93
C THR A 53 -9.35 -0.68 -16.73
N ASN A 54 -9.87 -1.71 -16.07
CA ASN A 54 -10.54 -2.81 -16.75
C ASN A 54 -11.81 -2.34 -17.47
N LEU A 55 -12.63 -1.48 -16.84
CA LEU A 55 -13.80 -0.88 -17.50
C LEU A 55 -13.42 -0.07 -18.74
N LEU A 56 -12.33 0.71 -18.67
CA LEU A 56 -11.84 1.48 -19.81
C LEU A 56 -11.23 0.60 -20.91
N ALA A 57 -10.68 -0.57 -20.57
CA ALA A 57 -10.07 -1.48 -21.55
C ALA A 57 -11.09 -2.29 -22.35
N ILE A 58 -12.29 -2.51 -21.80
CA ILE A 58 -13.39 -3.24 -22.46
C ILE A 58 -14.40 -2.32 -23.14
N HIS A 59 -14.25 -0.99 -23.00
CA HIS A 59 -15.06 0.02 -23.68
C HIS A 59 -14.51 0.30 -25.07
#